data_AF-A0A1H7I281-F1
#
_entry.id   AF-A0A1H7I281-F1
#
_cell.length_a   1.000
_cell.length_b   1.000
_cell.length_c   1.000
_cell.angle_alpha   90.00
_cell.angle_beta   90.00
_cell.angle_gamma   90.00
#
_symmetry.space_group_name_H-M   'P 1'
#
loop_
_entity.id
_entity.type
_entity.pdbx_description
1 polymer ?
#
loop_
_entity_poly.entity_id
_entity_poly.type
_entity_poly.pdbx_seq_one_letter_code
_entity_poly.pdbx_strand_id
1 'polypeptide(L)' 'MIRRRSAEAAIFTKIGNHSFRATGITEYLRNGGKLEIAQQMAAHESVRTTGLYDRRNDQVSLDEVERVVI' A
#
# COMPACT_ATOMS: atom_id res chain seq x y z
N MET A 1 -19.86 3.96 -1.68
CA MET A 1 -19.36 5.09 -0.85
C MET A 1 -18.01 5.62 -1.36
N ILE A 2 -16.95 4.81 -1.46
CA ILE A 2 -15.64 5.27 -1.98
C ILE A 2 -15.64 5.68 -3.46
N ARG A 3 -16.24 4.88 -4.37
CA ARG A 3 -16.24 5.19 -5.81
C ARG A 3 -16.99 6.48 -6.20
N ARG A 4 -17.95 6.91 -5.38
CA ARG A 4 -18.64 8.20 -5.58
C ARG A 4 -17.71 9.36 -5.23
N ARG A 5 -17.06 9.28 -4.07
CA ARG A 5 -16.06 10.26 -3.61
C ARG A 5 -14.84 10.33 -4.54
N SER A 6 -14.42 9.21 -5.12
CA SER A 6 -13.31 9.21 -6.08
C SER A 6 -13.64 10.00 -7.34
N ALA A 7 -14.89 9.89 -7.85
CA ALA A 7 -15.34 10.69 -8.98
C ALA A 7 -15.41 12.19 -8.64
N GLU A 8 -15.92 12.54 -7.46
CA GLU A 8 -15.94 13.93 -6.95
C GLU A 8 -14.52 14.52 -6.81
N ALA A 9 -13.53 13.67 -6.47
CA ALA A 9 -12.12 14.05 -6.37
C ALA A 9 -11.34 13.95 -7.69
N ALA A 10 -12.02 13.73 -8.82
CA ALA A 10 -11.40 13.52 -10.15
C ALA A 10 -10.35 12.37 -10.19
N ILE A 11 -10.51 11.35 -9.35
CA ILE A 11 -9.69 10.14 -9.37
C ILE A 11 -10.37 9.10 -10.26
N PHE A 12 -9.88 8.98 -11.50
CA PHE A 12 -10.40 8.05 -12.50
C PHE A 12 -9.87 6.62 -12.34
N THR A 13 -8.74 6.45 -11.65
CA THR A 13 -8.24 5.12 -11.28
C THR A 13 -9.27 4.40 -10.42
N LYS A 14 -9.51 3.11 -10.71
CA LYS A 14 -10.46 2.30 -9.95
C LYS A 14 -9.95 2.05 -8.53
N ILE A 15 -10.44 2.86 -7.59
CA ILE A 15 -10.14 2.71 -6.15
C ILE A 15 -11.35 2.19 -5.37
N GLY A 16 -11.07 1.54 -4.25
CA GLY A 16 -12.08 1.03 -3.33
C GLY A 16 -11.51 0.65 -1.98
N ASN A 17 -12.30 -0.04 -1.17
CA ASN A 17 -11.90 -0.43 0.19
C ASN A 17 -10.59 -1.23 0.22
N HIS A 18 -10.37 -2.14 -0.75
CA HIS A 18 -9.11 -2.88 -0.84
C HIS A 18 -7.91 -1.99 -1.19
N SER A 19 -8.08 -1.02 -2.08
CA SER A 19 -7.03 -0.04 -2.38
C SER A 19 -6.66 0.75 -1.13
N PHE A 20 -7.65 1.19 -0.36
CA PHE A 20 -7.42 1.94 0.88
C PHE A 20 -6.73 1.09 1.95
N ARG A 21 -7.11 -0.19 2.07
CA ARG A 21 -6.43 -1.14 2.96
C ARG A 21 -4.96 -1.31 2.56
N ALA A 22 -4.69 -1.46 1.26
CA ALA A 22 -3.34 -1.57 0.73
C ALA A 22 -2.50 -0.33 1.05
N THR A 23 -3.04 0.86 0.76
CA THR A 23 -2.38 2.14 1.06
C THR A 23 -2.12 2.27 2.56
N GLY A 24 -3.11 2.01 3.42
CA GLY A 24 -2.95 2.13 4.86
C GLY A 24 -1.88 1.20 5.43
N ILE A 25 -1.86 -0.08 5.03
CA ILE A 25 -0.83 -1.03 5.46
C ILE A 25 0.55 -0.60 4.92
N THR A 26 0.66 -0.28 3.63
CA THR A 26 1.94 0.12 3.02
C THR A 26 2.50 1.36 3.70
N GLU A 27 1.70 2.41 3.88
CA GLU A 27 2.18 3.67 4.47
C GLU A 27 2.54 3.50 5.94
N TYR A 28 1.79 2.70 6.71
CA TYR A 28 2.18 2.36 8.07
C TYR A 28 3.57 1.70 8.12
N LEU A 29 3.82 0.73 7.23
CA LEU A 29 5.11 0.04 7.15
C LEU A 29 6.25 0.94 6.64
N ARG A 30 5.97 1.85 5.69
CA ARG A 30 6.94 2.86 5.22
C ARG A 30 7.38 3.78 6.35
N ASN A 31 6.47 4.11 7.26
CA ASN A 31 6.74 4.93 8.43
C ASN A 31 7.33 4.15 9.61
N GLY A 32 8.00 3.02 9.36
CA GLY A 32 8.67 2.21 10.38
C GLY A 32 7.76 1.29 11.20
N GLY A 33 6.49 1.17 10.81
CA GLY A 33 5.55 0.24 11.42
C GLY A 33 5.98 -1.23 11.28
N LYS A 34 5.63 -2.04 12.27
CA LYS A 34 5.90 -3.49 12.27
C LYS A 34 4.80 -4.28 11.56
N LEU A 35 5.17 -5.29 10.78
CA LEU A 35 4.23 -6.09 9.98
C LEU A 35 3.20 -6.83 10.85
N GLU A 36 3.60 -7.26 12.04
CA GLU A 36 2.74 -7.94 13.01
C GLU A 36 1.66 -7.01 13.57
N ILE A 37 2.00 -5.73 13.75
CA ILE A 37 1.02 -4.71 14.20
C ILE A 37 0.08 -4.36 13.06
N ALA A 38 0.59 -4.23 11.82
CA ALA A 38 -0.26 -4.05 10.65
C ALA A 38 -1.25 -5.21 10.47
N GLN A 39 -0.82 -6.44 10.74
CA GLN A 39 -1.66 -7.63 10.74
C GLN A 39 -2.79 -7.54 11.78
N GLN A 40 -2.46 -7.13 13.00
CA GLN A 40 -3.45 -6.94 14.08
C GLN A 40 -4.46 -5.84 13.72
N MET A 41 -3.99 -4.68 13.24
CA MET A 41 -4.85 -3.58 12.77
C MET A 41 -5.78 -4.03 11.65
N ALA A 42 -5.28 -4.90 10.77
CA ALA A 42 -6.04 -5.45 9.66
C ALA A 42 -6.85 -6.71 10.04
N ALA A 43 -6.86 -7.16 11.30
CA ALA A 43 -7.56 -8.37 11.74
C ALA A 43 -7.28 -9.59 10.84
N HIS A 44 -6.05 -9.74 10.39
CA HIS A 44 -5.64 -10.86 9.54
C HIS A 44 -5.16 -12.03 10.39
N GLU A 45 -5.61 -13.23 10.07
CA GLU A 45 -5.17 -14.47 10.74
C GLU A 45 -3.68 -14.78 10.52
N SER A 46 -3.11 -14.28 9.42
CA SER A 46 -1.75 -14.59 9.00
C SER A 46 -0.98 -13.33 8.63
N VAL A 47 0.31 -13.30 8.97
CA VAL A 47 1.26 -12.30 8.47
C VAL A 47 1.28 -12.32 6.93
N ARG A 48 1.13 -13.50 6.31
CA ARG A 48 1.17 -13.67 4.84
C ARG A 48 0.08 -12.85 4.14
N THR A 49 -1.14 -12.85 4.66
CA THR A 49 -2.26 -12.10 4.05
C THR A 49 -2.08 -10.60 4.22
N THR A 50 -1.38 -10.16 5.27
CA THR A 50 -0.95 -8.75 5.44
C THR A 50 0.16 -8.39 4.46
N GLY A 51 1.13 -9.29 4.25
CA GLY A 51 2.24 -9.10 3.33
C GLY A 51 1.81 -8.90 1.88
N LEU A 52 0.67 -9.45 1.45
CA LEU A 52 0.09 -9.17 0.11
C LEU A 52 -0.23 -7.67 -0.12
N TYR A 53 -0.37 -6.90 0.96
CA TYR A 53 -0.61 -5.47 0.92
C TYR A 53 0.65 -4.62 1.13
N ASP A 54 1.80 -5.23 1.47
CA ASP A 54 3.06 -4.51 1.64
C ASP A 54 3.66 -4.20 0.26
N ARG A 55 3.55 -2.93 -0.16
CA ARG A 55 4.07 -2.44 -1.45
C ARG A 55 5.31 -1.56 -1.27
N ARG A 56 6.08 -1.74 -0.18
CA ARG A 56 7.33 -1.00 0.03
C ARG A 56 8.33 -1.20 -1.12
N ASN A 57 8.38 -2.42 -1.66
CA ASN A 57 9.30 -2.79 -2.74
C ASN A 57 8.82 -2.36 -4.14
N ASP A 58 7.59 -1.87 -4.28
CA ASP A 58 7.07 -1.40 -5.57
C ASP A 58 7.64 -0.05 -5.98
N GLN A 59 8.13 0.73 -5.02
CA GLN A 59 8.96 1.88 -5.34
C GLN A 59 10.34 1.35 -5.70
N VAL A 60 10.56 1.08 -6.99
CA VAL A 60 11.91 1.14 -7.54
C VAL A 60 12.38 2.56 -7.28
N SER A 61 13.47 2.74 -6.52
CA SER A 61 13.98 4.09 -6.31
C SER A 61 14.54 4.61 -7.64
N LEU A 62 14.40 5.91 -7.91
CA LEU A 62 15.08 6.53 -9.05
C LEU A 62 16.59 6.18 -9.04
N ASP A 63 17.18 6.11 -7.86
CA ASP A 63 18.58 5.72 -7.66
C ASP A 63 18.89 4.28 -8.14
N GLU A 64 17.96 3.33 -8.00
CA GLU A 64 18.13 1.97 -8.52
C GLU A 64 18.10 1.93 -10.05
N VAL A 65 17.28 2.79 -10.68
CA VAL A 65 17.20 2.90 -12.15
C VAL A 65 18.43 3.62 -12.71
N GLU A 66 18.89 4.70 -12.06
CA GLU A 66 20.03 5.50 -12.51
C GLU A 66 21.36 4.72 -12.46
N ARG A 67 21.48 3.68 -11.62
CA ARG A 67 22.67 2.79 -11.58
C ARG A 67 22.86 1.92 -12.82
N VAL A 68 21.82 1.72 -13.63
CA VAL A 68 21.87 0.84 -14.81
C VAL A 68 22.37 1.58 -16.07
N VAL A 69 22.46 2.91 -16.04
CA VAL A 69 22.79 3.76 -17.21
C VAL A 69 24.29 4.10 -17.32
N ILE A 70 25.18 3.30 -16.71
CA ILE A 70 26.65 3.46 -16.88
C ILE A 70 27.22 2.29 -17.67
#